data_AF-A0A8B4BUL9-F1
#
_entry.id   AF-A0A8B4BUL9-F1
#
_cell.length_a   1.000
_cell.length_b   1.000
_cell.length_c   1.000
_cell.angle_alpha   90.00
_cell.angle_beta   90.00
_cell.angle_gamma   90.00
#
_symmetry.space_group_name_H-M   'P 1'
#
loop_
_entity.id
_entity.type
_entity.pdbx_description
1 polymer ?
#
loop_
_entity_poly.entity_id
_entity_poly.type
_entity_poly.pdbx_seq_one_letter_code
_entity_poly.pdbx_strand_id
1 'polypeptide(L)'
;MKVIFLKDVKGKGKKGDIKNVADGYAHNYLFKTGAAIEATPANLKNMEAQKRKEEKLAQEELEEAKKLKEKLENITVEIKAKSGQDGRLFGSITSKQISEELKKSFQIQVDKRKIELPDAIRTLGYTKVPVKLHHDVTAVLNVHVSE
;
A
#
# COMPACT_ATOMS: atom_id res chain seq x y z
N MET A 1 10.33 -1.13 -37.54
CA MET A 1 11.16 -1.60 -36.42
C MET A 1 10.30 -1.86 -35.19
N LYS A 2 10.52 -3.01 -34.50
CA LYS A 2 9.84 -3.29 -33.22
C LYS A 2 10.53 -2.54 -32.08
N VAL A 3 9.75 -1.80 -31.30
CA VAL A 3 10.25 -1.04 -30.15
C VAL A 3 9.42 -1.33 -28.90
N ILE A 4 10.05 -1.21 -27.74
CA ILE A 4 9.44 -1.30 -26.41
C ILE A 4 9.32 0.11 -25.87
N PHE A 5 8.11 0.57 -25.60
CA PHE A 5 7.89 1.91 -25.03
C PHE A 5 8.29 1.93 -23.56
N LEU A 6 9.16 2.86 -23.17
CA LEU A 6 9.53 3.12 -21.78
C LEU A 6 8.65 4.19 -21.12
N LYS A 7 8.01 5.03 -21.93
CA LYS A 7 7.08 6.09 -21.51
C LYS A 7 5.80 5.99 -22.31
N ASP A 8 4.72 6.54 -21.76
CA ASP A 8 3.47 6.70 -22.51
C ASP A 8 3.65 7.76 -23.61
N VAL A 9 3.31 7.39 -24.84
CA VAL A 9 3.36 8.26 -26.02
C VAL A 9 1.95 8.36 -26.58
N LYS A 10 1.34 9.54 -26.40
CA LYS A 10 -0.04 9.83 -26.81
C LYS A 10 -0.28 9.43 -28.27
N GLY A 11 -1.25 8.54 -28.47
CA GLY A 11 -1.66 8.05 -29.80
C GLY A 11 -0.75 6.99 -30.43
N LYS A 12 0.34 6.56 -29.76
CA LYS A 12 1.24 5.53 -30.27
C LYS A 12 1.29 4.30 -29.36
N GLY A 13 1.49 4.45 -28.06
CA GLY A 13 1.56 3.31 -27.14
C GLY A 13 1.81 3.71 -25.70
N LYS A 14 1.45 2.84 -24.76
CA LYS A 14 1.68 3.03 -23.33
C LYS A 14 3.05 2.49 -22.93
N LYS A 15 3.53 2.88 -21.74
CA LYS A 15 4.72 2.29 -21.12
C LYS A 15 4.58 0.76 -21.03
N GLY A 16 5.57 0.03 -21.52
CA GLY A 16 5.62 -1.43 -21.54
C GLY A 16 5.02 -2.09 -22.79
N ASP A 17 4.44 -1.31 -23.71
CA ASP A 17 3.91 -1.84 -24.96
C ASP A 17 5.03 -2.15 -25.96
N ILE A 18 4.86 -3.23 -26.70
CA ILE A 18 5.71 -3.58 -27.84
C ILE A 18 4.91 -3.28 -29.11
N LYS A 19 5.39 -2.35 -29.94
CA LYS A 19 4.77 -2.08 -31.25
C LYS A 19 5.79 -1.95 -32.35
N ASN A 20 5.32 -2.19 -33.56
CA ASN A 20 6.07 -1.89 -34.77
C ASN A 20 5.85 -0.41 -35.13
N VAL A 21 6.93 0.34 -35.27
CA VAL A 21 6.92 1.75 -35.66
C VAL A 21 7.82 1.96 -36.87
N ALA A 22 7.65 3.09 -37.55
CA ALA A 22 8.55 3.49 -38.62
C ALA A 22 9.97 3.73 -38.09
N ASP A 23 10.98 3.27 -38.81
CA ASP A 23 12.38 3.26 -38.36
C ASP A 23 12.90 4.69 -38.10
N GLY A 24 12.57 5.63 -38.99
CA GLY A 24 12.91 7.04 -38.80
C GLY A 24 12.26 7.65 -37.55
N TYR A 25 11.05 7.23 -37.20
CA TYR A 25 10.38 7.70 -35.97
C TYR A 25 11.01 7.09 -34.71
N ALA A 26 11.45 5.83 -34.77
CA ALA A 26 12.18 5.18 -33.69
C ALA A 26 13.50 5.90 -33.39
N HIS A 27 14.36 6.08 -34.39
CA HIS A 27 15.70 6.65 -34.18
C HIS A 27 15.67 8.16 -33.90
N ASN A 28 14.92 8.94 -34.68
CA ASN A 28 14.98 10.40 -34.60
C ASN A 28 14.22 10.97 -33.40
N TYR A 29 13.21 10.24 -32.92
CA TYR A 29 12.33 10.71 -31.84
C TYR A 29 12.34 9.77 -30.64
N LEU A 30 11.89 8.52 -30.78
CA LEU A 30 11.65 7.65 -29.61
C LEU A 30 12.93 7.28 -28.84
N PHE A 31 14.01 6.96 -29.53
CA PHE A 31 15.29 6.63 -28.88
C PHE A 31 16.00 7.87 -28.37
N LYS A 32 16.01 8.96 -29.15
CA LYS A 32 16.63 10.23 -28.76
C LYS A 32 15.97 10.86 -27.52
N THR A 33 14.66 10.71 -27.36
CA THR A 33 13.90 11.20 -26.18
C THR A 33 13.87 10.19 -25.02
N GLY A 34 14.44 8.99 -25.20
CA GLY A 34 14.36 7.89 -24.24
C GLY A 34 12.93 7.42 -23.99
N ALA A 35 12.03 7.59 -24.96
CA ALA A 35 10.64 7.18 -24.89
C ALA A 35 10.44 5.70 -25.26
N ALA A 36 11.35 5.11 -26.03
CA ALA A 36 11.36 3.68 -26.35
C ALA A 36 12.79 3.14 -26.46
N ILE A 37 12.90 1.81 -26.48
CA ILE A 37 14.13 1.07 -26.81
C ILE A 37 13.83 0.04 -27.90
N GLU A 38 14.85 -0.45 -28.58
CA GLU A 38 14.67 -1.52 -29.56
C GLU A 38 14.22 -2.82 -28.89
N ALA A 39 13.26 -3.52 -29.51
CA ALA A 39 12.76 -4.80 -29.03
C ALA A 39 13.68 -5.96 -29.43
N THR A 40 14.93 -5.92 -28.95
CA THR A 40 15.89 -7.02 -29.12
C THR A 40 15.51 -8.21 -28.24
N PRO A 41 15.93 -9.44 -28.57
CA PRO A 41 15.69 -10.62 -27.71
C PRO A 41 16.20 -10.44 -26.28
N ALA A 42 17.31 -9.71 -26.10
CA ALA A 42 17.85 -9.37 -24.79
C ALA A 42 16.93 -8.41 -24.02
N ASN A 43 16.47 -7.34 -24.66
CA ASN A 43 15.57 -6.36 -24.04
C ASN A 43 14.20 -6.94 -23.71
N LEU A 44 13.68 -7.85 -24.54
CA LEU A 44 12.45 -8.59 -24.28
C LEU A 44 12.61 -9.48 -23.04
N LYS A 45 13.69 -10.26 -22.96
CA LYS A 45 13.98 -11.08 -21.76
C LYS A 45 14.15 -10.25 -20.50
N ASN A 46 14.84 -9.10 -20.58
CA ASN A 46 14.99 -8.19 -19.45
C ASN A 46 13.65 -7.61 -18.99
N MET A 47 12.78 -7.22 -19.93
CA MET A 47 11.44 -6.74 -19.61
C MET A 47 10.60 -7.83 -18.95
N GLU A 48 10.63 -9.07 -19.45
CA GLU A 48 9.94 -10.20 -18.83
C GLU A 48 10.47 -10.53 -17.43
N ALA A 49 11.80 -10.53 -17.26
CA ALA A 49 12.42 -10.74 -15.96
C ALA A 49 12.03 -9.64 -14.96
N GLN A 50 11.98 -8.40 -15.40
CA GLN A 50 11.55 -7.28 -14.58
C GLN A 50 10.06 -7.37 -14.21
N LYS A 51 9.19 -7.69 -15.18
CA LYS A 51 7.77 -7.93 -14.91
C LYS A 51 7.55 -9.07 -13.91
N ARG A 52 8.24 -10.20 -14.08
CA ARG A 52 8.17 -11.32 -13.12
C ARG A 52 8.66 -10.93 -11.73
N LYS A 53 9.71 -10.11 -11.64
CA LYS A 53 10.21 -9.60 -10.36
C LYS A 53 9.19 -8.68 -9.70
N GLU A 54 8.59 -7.77 -10.46
CA GLU A 54 7.54 -6.87 -9.96
C GLU A 54 6.29 -7.65 -9.52
N GLU A 55 5.87 -8.65 -10.29
CA GLU A 55 4.77 -9.56 -9.93
C GLU A 55 5.07 -10.35 -8.65
N LYS A 56 6.30 -10.89 -8.52
CA LYS A 56 6.72 -11.61 -7.31
C LYS A 56 6.72 -10.70 -6.09
N LEU A 57 7.26 -9.48 -6.21
CA LEU A 57 7.24 -8.49 -5.13
C LEU A 57 5.81 -8.11 -4.76
N ALA A 58 4.93 -7.88 -5.73
CA ALA A 58 3.52 -7.57 -5.47
C ALA A 58 2.80 -8.73 -4.77
N GLN A 59 3.10 -9.98 -5.13
CA GLN A 59 2.57 -11.16 -4.45
C GLN A 59 3.09 -11.26 -3.01
N GLU A 60 4.40 -11.06 -2.80
CA GLU A 60 5.02 -11.06 -1.48
C GLU A 60 4.40 -9.98 -0.58
N GLU A 61 4.25 -8.74 -1.06
CA GLU A 61 3.60 -7.64 -0.34
C GLU A 61 2.15 -7.96 0.02
N LEU A 62 1.41 -8.59 -0.90
CA LEU A 62 0.03 -9.00 -0.66
C LEU A 62 -0.06 -10.13 0.38
N GLU A 63 0.83 -11.11 0.33
CA GLU A 63 0.92 -12.17 1.34
C GLU A 63 1.31 -11.63 2.71
N GLU A 64 2.29 -10.73 2.78
CA GLU A 64 2.69 -10.04 4.00
C GLU A 64 1.53 -9.23 4.59
N ALA A 65 0.78 -8.51 3.74
CA ALA A 65 -0.40 -7.76 4.15
C ALA A 65 -1.50 -8.69 4.71
N LYS A 66 -1.72 -9.86 4.10
CA LYS A 66 -2.66 -10.87 4.61
C LYS A 66 -2.24 -11.44 5.96
N LYS A 67 -0.96 -11.80 6.11
CA LYS A 67 -0.40 -12.27 7.38
C LYS A 67 -0.54 -11.21 8.48
N LEU A 68 -0.30 -9.94 8.13
CA LEU A 68 -0.44 -8.85 9.08
C LEU A 68 -1.90 -8.57 9.42
N LYS A 69 -2.83 -8.73 8.47
CA LYS A 69 -4.27 -8.68 8.72
C LYS A 69 -4.70 -9.71 9.77
N GLU A 70 -4.33 -10.98 9.59
CA GLU A 70 -4.67 -12.05 10.53
C GLU A 70 -4.12 -11.77 11.93
N LYS A 71 -2.90 -11.24 12.02
CA LYS A 71 -2.33 -10.81 13.31
C LYS A 71 -3.15 -9.70 13.95
N LEU A 72 -3.50 -8.65 13.19
CA LEU A 72 -4.26 -7.52 13.73
C LEU A 72 -5.68 -7.91 14.16
N GLU A 73 -6.35 -8.82 13.43
CA GLU A 73 -7.71 -9.25 13.77
C GLU A 73 -7.77 -10.13 15.02
N ASN A 74 -6.70 -10.89 15.30
CA ASN A 74 -6.57 -11.70 16.51
C ASN A 74 -6.12 -10.89 17.74
N ILE A 75 -5.71 -9.64 17.55
CA ILE A 75 -5.19 -8.79 18.61
C ILE A 75 -6.29 -7.82 19.08
N THR A 76 -6.35 -7.61 20.38
CA THR A 76 -7.12 -6.51 20.98
C THR A 76 -6.12 -5.53 21.61
N VAL A 77 -6.18 -4.28 21.17
CA VAL A 77 -5.31 -3.22 21.70
C VAL A 77 -6.00 -2.57 22.89
N GLU A 78 -5.45 -2.76 24.07
CA GLU A 78 -5.95 -2.13 25.29
C GLU A 78 -5.29 -0.75 25.47
N ILE A 79 -6.11 0.28 25.65
CA ILE A 79 -5.67 1.66 25.88
C ILE A 79 -6.31 2.15 27.16
N LYS A 80 -5.48 2.47 28.16
CA LYS A 80 -5.95 3.03 29.43
C LYS A 80 -6.12 4.54 29.34
N ALA A 81 -7.29 5.05 29.67
CA ALA A 81 -7.59 6.47 29.63
C ALA A 81 -8.63 6.86 30.69
N LYS A 82 -8.39 7.99 31.35
CA LYS A 82 -9.30 8.51 32.39
C LYS A 82 -10.66 8.90 31.80
N SER A 83 -11.72 8.37 32.40
CA SER A 83 -13.12 8.71 32.12
C SER A 83 -13.72 9.65 33.16
N GLY A 84 -14.71 10.45 32.74
CA GLY A 84 -15.61 11.15 33.64
C GLY A 84 -16.80 10.26 34.07
N GLN A 85 -17.68 10.82 34.91
CA GLN A 85 -18.85 10.09 35.48
C GLN A 85 -19.78 9.46 34.43
N ASP A 86 -19.87 10.01 33.22
CA ASP A 86 -20.74 9.51 32.15
C ASP A 86 -20.06 8.48 31.21
N GLY A 87 -18.88 7.95 31.57
CA GLY A 87 -18.13 7.01 30.71
C GLY A 87 -17.51 7.65 29.46
N ARG A 88 -17.59 8.99 29.37
CA ARG A 88 -16.91 9.80 28.36
C ARG A 88 -15.47 10.09 28.81
N LEU A 89 -14.54 9.93 27.89
CA LEU A 89 -13.12 10.20 28.13
C LEU A 89 -12.87 11.69 28.30
N PHE A 90 -11.98 12.08 29.22
CA PHE A 90 -11.51 13.46 29.34
C PHE A 90 -10.72 13.93 28.11
N GLY A 91 -10.18 12.99 27.34
CA GLY A 91 -9.50 13.22 26.07
C GLY A 91 -10.13 12.44 24.93
N SER A 92 -9.38 12.29 23.85
CA SER A 92 -9.76 11.48 22.70
C SER A 92 -8.63 10.55 22.31
N ILE A 93 -8.95 9.29 22.03
CA ILE A 93 -8.00 8.34 21.47
C ILE A 93 -7.95 8.53 19.96
N THR A 94 -6.77 8.91 19.47
CA THR A 94 -6.49 9.20 18.06
C THR A 94 -5.76 8.03 17.40
N SER A 95 -5.75 8.00 16.05
CA SER A 95 -4.97 7.01 15.28
C SER A 95 -3.49 6.99 15.65
N LYS A 96 -2.93 8.13 16.10
CA LYS A 96 -1.54 8.21 16.56
C LYS A 96 -1.33 7.37 17.83
N GLN A 97 -2.21 7.51 18.82
CA GLN A 97 -2.12 6.73 20.06
C GLN A 97 -2.34 5.24 19.81
N ILE A 98 -3.27 4.87 18.92
CA ILE A 98 -3.50 3.46 18.54
C ILE A 98 -2.24 2.88 17.87
N SER A 99 -1.61 3.62 16.96
CA SER A 99 -0.37 3.21 16.29
C SER A 99 0.81 3.06 17.28
N GLU A 100 0.94 3.98 18.23
CA GLU A 100 1.99 3.91 19.26
C GLU A 100 1.76 2.73 20.20
N GLU A 101 0.53 2.47 20.61
CA GLU A 101 0.20 1.36 21.50
C GLU A 101 0.37 0.00 20.82
N LEU A 102 -0.03 -0.12 19.54
CA LEU A 102 0.27 -1.28 18.71
C LEU A 102 1.77 -1.59 18.65
N LYS A 103 2.59 -0.54 18.48
CA LYS A 103 4.04 -0.68 18.43
C LYS A 103 4.62 -1.09 19.78
N LYS A 104 4.10 -0.58 20.89
CA LYS A 104 4.58 -0.93 22.24
C LYS A 104 4.19 -2.35 22.64
N SER A 105 2.92 -2.71 22.47
CA SER A 105 2.36 -3.94 23.01
C SER A 105 2.61 -5.16 22.12
N PHE A 106 2.60 -4.96 20.80
CA PHE A 106 2.71 -6.07 19.84
C PHE A 106 3.91 -5.97 18.89
N GLN A 107 4.72 -4.91 19.02
CA GLN A 107 5.86 -4.62 18.13
C GLN A 107 5.47 -4.50 16.64
N ILE A 108 4.18 -4.25 16.36
CA ILE A 108 3.67 -4.08 14.99
C ILE A 108 3.72 -2.60 14.65
N GLN A 109 4.50 -2.25 13.62
CA GLN A 109 4.54 -0.88 13.10
C GLN A 109 3.46 -0.67 12.04
N VAL A 110 2.42 0.08 12.40
CA VAL A 110 1.36 0.51 11.48
C VAL A 110 1.40 2.04 11.38
N ASP A 111 1.44 2.57 10.15
CA ASP A 111 1.32 4.02 9.94
C ASP A 111 -0.09 4.49 10.32
N LYS A 112 -0.18 5.57 11.11
CA LYS A 112 -1.43 6.22 11.48
C LYS A 112 -2.33 6.57 10.28
N ARG A 113 -1.77 6.79 9.09
CA ARG A 113 -2.52 7.08 7.85
C ARG A 113 -3.28 5.87 7.32
N LYS A 114 -2.85 4.66 7.68
CA LYS A 114 -3.51 3.40 7.34
C LYS A 114 -4.69 3.11 8.26
N ILE A 115 -4.79 3.78 9.42
CA ILE A 115 -5.86 3.57 10.38
C ILE A 115 -7.02 4.51 10.02
N GLU A 116 -8.12 3.95 9.54
CA GLU A 116 -9.31 4.67 9.15
C GLU A 116 -10.16 4.95 10.39
N LEU A 117 -9.93 6.13 10.98
CA LEU A 117 -10.66 6.62 12.14
C LEU A 117 -11.16 8.05 11.84
N PRO A 118 -12.38 8.20 11.30
CA PRO A 118 -12.92 9.51 10.94
C PRO A 118 -13.14 10.40 12.17
N ASP A 119 -13.64 9.81 13.26
CA ASP A 119 -13.84 10.46 14.55
C ASP A 119 -13.00 9.77 15.62
N ALA A 120 -12.30 10.57 16.43
CA ALA A 120 -11.50 10.06 17.54
C ALA A 120 -12.40 9.41 18.62
N ILE A 121 -11.92 8.35 19.26
CA ILE A 121 -12.69 7.60 20.25
C ILE A 121 -12.77 8.42 21.55
N ARG A 122 -13.99 8.67 22.04
CA ARG A 122 -14.25 9.52 23.22
C ARG A 122 -15.03 8.78 24.33
N THR A 123 -15.23 7.49 24.19
CA THR A 123 -16.01 6.65 25.11
C THR A 123 -15.21 5.43 25.50
N LEU A 124 -15.43 4.94 26.71
CA LEU A 124 -14.92 3.64 27.13
C LEU A 124 -15.57 2.50 26.34
N GLY A 125 -14.89 1.35 26.31
CA GLY A 125 -15.39 0.12 25.70
C GLY A 125 -14.67 -0.29 24.42
N TYR A 126 -15.31 -1.16 23.64
CA TYR A 126 -14.73 -1.76 22.45
C TYR A 126 -15.13 -1.00 21.19
N THR A 127 -14.13 -0.56 20.43
CA THR A 127 -14.32 0.07 19.13
C THR A 127 -13.59 -0.73 18.06
N LYS A 128 -14.30 -1.06 16.98
CA LYS A 128 -13.72 -1.71 15.80
C LYS A 128 -13.20 -0.64 14.85
N VAL A 129 -11.89 -0.64 14.61
CA VAL A 129 -11.22 0.35 13.76
C VAL A 129 -10.65 -0.34 12.52
N PRO A 130 -11.12 0.02 11.31
CA PRO A 130 -10.55 -0.51 10.08
C PRO A 130 -9.13 0.02 9.83
N VAL A 131 -8.25 -0.87 9.41
CA VAL A 131 -6.85 -0.57 9.09
C VAL A 131 -6.56 -1.05 7.67
N LYS A 132 -6.29 -0.11 6.76
CA LYS A 132 -5.98 -0.36 5.36
C LYS A 132 -4.49 -0.67 5.18
N LEU A 133 -4.16 -1.95 5.09
CA LEU A 133 -2.78 -2.42 5.01
C LEU A 133 -2.21 -2.31 3.59
N HIS A 134 -3.05 -2.67 2.62
CA HIS A 134 -2.76 -2.65 1.18
C HIS A 134 -3.99 -2.21 0.38
N HIS A 135 -3.88 -2.07 -0.95
CA HIS A 135 -4.97 -1.65 -1.81
C HIS A 135 -6.21 -2.55 -1.67
N ASP A 136 -5.98 -3.86 -1.59
CA ASP A 136 -7.02 -4.88 -1.52
C ASP A 136 -7.15 -5.53 -0.14
N VAL A 137 -6.36 -5.09 0.85
CA VAL A 137 -6.32 -5.71 2.19
C VAL A 137 -6.63 -4.69 3.28
N THR A 138 -7.83 -4.82 3.84
CA THR A 138 -8.27 -4.10 5.05
C THR A 138 -8.45 -5.11 6.19
N ALA A 139 -7.88 -4.77 7.35
CA ALA A 139 -7.99 -5.51 8.61
C ALA A 139 -8.91 -4.76 9.58
N VAL A 140 -9.61 -5.48 10.46
CA VAL A 140 -10.41 -4.85 11.52
C VAL A 140 -9.69 -5.02 12.85
N LEU A 141 -9.25 -3.91 13.43
CA LEU A 141 -8.59 -3.90 14.73
C LEU A 141 -9.61 -3.68 15.84
N ASN A 142 -9.58 -4.51 16.88
CA ASN A 142 -10.36 -4.28 18.09
C ASN A 142 -9.57 -3.39 19.06
N VAL A 143 -10.07 -2.20 19.34
CA VAL A 143 -9.51 -1.28 20.34
C VAL A 143 -10.39 -1.32 21.57
N HIS A 144 -9.83 -1.71 22.71
CA HIS A 144 -10.49 -1.70 24.00
C HIS A 144 -9.99 -0.51 24.81
N VAL A 145 -10.88 0.40 25.17
CA VAL A 145 -10.54 1.53 26.04
C VAL A 145 -11.04 1.24 27.45
N SER A 146 -10.10 1.13 28.39
CA SER A 146 -10.34 0.88 29.82
C SER A 146 -9.92 2.08 30.68
N GLU A 147 -10.47 2.17 31.89
CA GLU A 147 -10.17 3.24 32.87
C GLU A 147 -8.82 3.05 33.57
#